data_AF-A0A842LAU2-F1
#
_entry.id   AF-A0A842LAU2-F1
#
_cell.length_a   1.000
_cell.length_b   1.000
_cell.length_c   1.000
_cell.angle_alpha   90.00
_cell.angle_beta   90.00
_cell.angle_gamma   90.00
#
_symmetry.space_group_name_H-M   'P 1'
#
loop_
_entity.id
_entity.type
_entity.pdbx_description
1 polymer ?
#
loop_
_entity_poly.entity_id
_entity_poly.type
_entity_poly.pdbx_seq_one_letter_code
_entity_poly.pdbx_strand_id
1 'polypeptide(L)' 'PIKEAERDNSLLKIKGKVEGKIVNGMVVSVGHKITLKTAVKVVKNTSIYKMPEPLRQAHILCTEKAKEELK' A
#
# COMPACT_ATOMS: atom_id res chain seq x y z
N PRO A 1 10.27 10.44 -12.26
CA PRO A 1 10.59 9.90 -10.92
C PRO A 1 10.24 8.41 -10.68
N ILE A 2 9.51 7.73 -11.57
CA ILE A 2 9.16 6.29 -11.44
C ILE A 2 9.95 5.41 -12.44
N LYS A 3 10.81 6.00 -13.29
CA LYS A 3 11.52 5.32 -14.39
C LYS A 3 12.67 4.41 -13.93
N GLU A 4 13.07 4.44 -12.65
CA GLU A 4 14.20 3.69 -12.09
C GLU A 4 13.78 2.63 -11.05
N ALA A 5 12.54 2.13 -11.13
CA ALA A 5 12.07 1.09 -10.23
C ALA A 5 12.30 -0.30 -10.85
N GLU A 6 13.43 -0.91 -10.52
CA GLU A 6 13.71 -2.30 -10.88
C GLU A 6 12.82 -3.22 -10.03
N ARG A 7 11.89 -3.93 -10.69
CA ARG A 7 10.96 -4.86 -10.04
C ARG A 7 11.58 -6.24 -10.01
N ASP A 8 12.24 -6.56 -8.91
CA ASP A 8 12.87 -7.86 -8.73
C ASP A 8 12.13 -8.65 -7.65
N ASN A 9 11.40 -9.69 -8.09
CA ASN A 9 10.83 -10.84 -7.37
C ASN A 9 10.15 -10.67 -5.99
N SER A 10 10.02 -9.47 -5.42
CA SER A 10 9.26 -9.09 -4.22
C SER A 10 9.63 -7.69 -3.71
N LEU A 11 10.70 -7.06 -4.17
CA LEU A 11 11.24 -5.82 -3.57
C LEU A 11 11.18 -4.64 -4.55
N LEU A 12 10.91 -3.46 -3.99
CA LEU A 12 10.99 -2.19 -4.72
C LEU A 12 12.32 -1.53 -4.38
N LYS A 13 13.19 -1.39 -5.38
CA LYS A 13 14.43 -0.63 -5.27
C LYS A 13 14.28 0.71 -5.97
N ILE A 14 14.70 1.79 -5.30
CA ILE A 14 14.81 3.13 -5.87
C ILE A 14 16.26 3.57 -5.66
N LYS A 15 16.96 3.92 -6.73
CA LYS A 15 18.39 4.32 -6.70
C LYS A 15 19.29 3.31 -5.96
N GLY A 16 19.06 2.02 -6.16
CA GLY A 16 19.83 0.94 -5.52
C GLY A 16 19.46 0.63 -4.06
N LYS A 17 18.56 1.40 -3.44
CA LYS A 17 18.11 1.17 -2.05
C LYS A 17 16.72 0.53 -2.01
N VAL A 18 16.52 -0.41 -1.08
CA VAL A 18 15.22 -1.05 -0.85
C VAL A 18 14.30 -0.07 -0.12
N GLU A 19 13.30 0.46 -0.83
CA GLU A 19 12.33 1.43 -0.30
C GLU A 19 10.94 0.82 -0.10
N GLY A 20 10.70 -0.38 -0.63
CA GLY A 20 9.41 -1.05 -0.49
C GLY A 20 9.44 -2.53 -0.78
N LYS A 21 8.30 -3.18 -0.52
CA LYS A 21 8.04 -4.59 -0.77
C LYS A 21 6.70 -4.76 -1.48
N ILE A 22 6.67 -5.61 -2.50
CA ILE A 22 5.45 -5.99 -3.19
C ILE A 22 4.77 -7.09 -2.36
N VAL A 23 3.51 -6.86 -2.00
CA VAL A 23 2.67 -7.78 -1.21
C VAL A 23 1.32 -7.86 -1.89
N ASN A 24 0.89 -9.06 -2.30
CA ASN A 24 -0.41 -9.30 -2.95
C ASN A 24 -0.68 -8.38 -4.17
N GLY A 25 0.37 -8.05 -4.93
CA GLY A 25 0.28 -7.15 -6.08
C GLY A 25 0.20 -5.65 -5.73
N MET A 26 0.30 -5.29 -4.45
CA MET A 26 0.41 -3.91 -3.98
C MET A 26 1.84 -3.58 -3.58
N VAL A 27 2.24 -2.33 -3.76
CA VAL A 27 3.54 -1.84 -3.29
C VAL A 27 3.37 -1.29 -1.88
N VAL A 28 4.09 -1.86 -0.92
CA VAL A 28 4.14 -1.39 0.47
C VAL A 28 5.47 -0.70 0.68
N SER A 29 5.44 0.60 0.96
CA SER A 29 6.61 1.37 1.39
C SER A 29 6.49 1.76 2.86
N VAL A 30 7.58 2.25 3.43
CA VAL A 30 7.59 2.83 4.78
C VAL A 30 7.11 4.27 4.75
N GLY A 31 6.26 4.61 5.73
CA GLY A 31 5.90 5.98 6.07
C GLY A 31 6.80 6.52 7.17
N HIS A 32 6.20 7.00 8.27
CA HIS A 32 6.92 7.52 9.44
C HIS A 32 6.87 6.56 10.63
N LYS A 33 7.96 6.48 11.43
CA LYS A 33 8.08 5.68 12.67
C LYS A 33 7.70 4.20 12.54
N ILE A 34 7.83 3.60 11.36
CA ILE A 34 7.56 2.18 11.13
C ILE A 34 8.66 1.57 10.27
N THR A 35 9.05 0.33 10.59
CA THR A 35 10.00 -0.41 9.75
C THR A 35 9.28 -1.09 8.59
N LEU A 36 9.99 -1.35 7.48
CA LEU A 36 9.41 -2.03 6.32
C LEU A 36 8.87 -3.41 6.67
N LYS A 37 9.55 -4.14 7.56
CA LYS A 37 9.09 -5.44 8.07
C LYS A 37 7.75 -5.31 8.80
N THR A 38 7.61 -4.31 9.68
CA THR A 38 6.37 -4.06 10.41
C THR A 38 5.24 -3.63 9.48
N ALA A 39 5.50 -2.72 8.55
CA ALA A 39 4.51 -2.27 7.56
C ALA A 39 3.95 -3.44 6.74
N VAL A 40 4.83 -4.33 6.26
CA VAL A 40 4.42 -5.54 5.54
C VAL A 40 3.59 -6.47 6.41
N LYS A 41 3.95 -6.64 7.69
CA LYS A 41 3.18 -7.46 8.64
C LYS A 41 1.77 -6.89 8.84
N VAL A 42 1.65 -5.58 9.02
CA VAL A 42 0.36 -4.89 9.18
C VAL A 42 -0.50 -5.09 7.94
N VAL A 43 0.05 -4.85 6.75
CA VAL A 43 -0.68 -5.03 5.47
C VAL A 43 -1.15 -6.48 5.34
N LYS A 44 -0.30 -7.47 5.56
CA LYS A 44 -0.69 -8.90 5.48
C LYS A 44 -1.79 -9.27 6.46
N ASN A 45 -1.72 -8.79 7.70
CA ASN A 45 -2.70 -9.12 8.74
C ASN A 45 -4.05 -8.42 8.52
N THR A 46 -4.07 -7.30 7.81
CA THR A 46 -5.28 -6.51 7.55
C THR A 46 -5.88 -6.77 6.17
N SER A 47 -5.21 -7.55 5.32
CA SER A 47 -5.66 -7.86 3.96
C SER A 47 -6.47 -9.15 3.95
N ILE A 48 -7.77 -9.03 4.24
CA ILE A 48 -8.75 -10.13 4.06
C ILE A 48 -8.97 -10.37 2.56
N TYR A 49 -8.99 -9.28 1.78
CA TYR A 49 -9.10 -9.29 0.31
C TYR A 49 -7.78 -8.83 -0.32
N LYS A 50 -7.82 -8.47 -1.61
CA LYS A 50 -6.68 -7.87 -2.33
C LYS A 50 -6.21 -6.55 -1.69
N MET A 51 -7.14 -5.73 -1.20
CA MET A 51 -6.86 -4.46 -0.53
C MET A 51 -6.92 -4.64 1.00
N PRO A 52 -6.10 -3.91 1.79
CA PRO A 52 -6.20 -3.92 3.24
C PRO A 52 -7.54 -3.36 3.69
N GLU A 53 -8.13 -3.97 4.71
CA GLU A 53 -9.46 -3.59 5.18
C GLU A 53 -9.58 -2.12 5.60
N PRO A 54 -8.58 -1.50 6.28
CA PRO A 54 -8.63 -0.07 6.57
C PRO A 54 -8.75 0.81 5.32
N LEU A 55 -8.03 0.45 4.25
CA LEU A 55 -8.05 1.21 2.99
C LEU A 55 -9.37 0.98 2.24
N ARG A 56 -9.91 -0.24 2.28
CA ARG A 56 -11.19 -0.58 1.67
C ARG A 56 -12.34 0.19 2.33
N GLN A 57 -12.37 0.21 3.66
CA GLN A 57 -13.37 0.95 4.44
C GLN A 57 -13.28 2.46 4.18
N ALA A 58 -12.07 3.02 4.15
CA ALA A 58 -11.88 4.42 3.81
C ALA A 58 -12.39 4.75 2.39
N HIS A 59 -12.16 3.88 1.41
CA HIS A 59 -12.66 4.08 0.04
C HIS A 59 -14.19 4.05 -0.04
N ILE A 60 -14.83 3.10 0.65
CA ILE A 60 -16.29 3.00 0.71
C ILE A 60 -16.88 4.27 1.31
N LEU A 61 -16.40 4.69 2.48
CA LEU A 61 -16.85 5.89 3.18
C LEU A 61 -16.72 7.16 2.31
N CYS A 62 -15.56 7.35 1.67
CA CYS A 62 -15.35 8.50 0.78
C CYS A 62 -16.31 8.46 -0.42
N THR A 63 -16.57 7.29 -0.99
CA THR A 63 -17.45 7.12 -2.15
C THR A 63 -18.91 7.38 -1.80
N GLU A 64 -19.37 6.91 -0.63
CA GLU A 64 -20.72 7.17 -0.12
C GLU A 64 -20.92 8.66 0.11
N LYS A 65 -19.99 9.31 0.82
CA LYS A 65 -20.07 10.74 1.11
C LYS A 65 -20.03 11.60 -0.15
N ALA A 66 -19.17 11.26 -1.11
CA ALA A 66 -19.11 11.97 -2.39
C ALA A 66 -20.45 11.88 -3.17
N LYS A 67 -21.17 10.76 -3.07
CA LYS A 67 -22.50 10.62 -3.70
C LYS A 67 -23.58 11.43 -2.97
N GLU A 68 -23.48 11.55 -1.65
CA GLU A 68 -24.38 12.39 -0.85
C GLU A 68 -24.19 13.87 -1.16
N GLU A 69 -22.95 14.34 -1.30
CA GLU A 69 -22.64 15.75 -1.62
C GLU A 69 -22.99 16.15 -3.06
N LEU A 70 -23.13 15.17 -3.97
CA LEU A 70 -23.54 15.37 -5.37
C LEU A 70 -25.07 15.33 -5.58
N LYS A 71 -25.83 15.05 -4.52
CA LYS A 71 -27.31 15.02 -4.53
C LYS A 71 -27.88 16.35 -4.07
#